data_AF-A0A2R5GRW9-F1
#
_entry.id   AF-A0A2R5GRW9-F1
#
_cell.length_a   1.000
_cell.length_b   1.000
_cell.length_c   1.000
_cell.angle_alpha   90.00
_cell.angle_beta   90.00
_cell.angle_gamma   90.00
#
_symmetry.space_group_name_H-M   'P 1'
#
loop_
_entity.id
_entity.type
_entity.pdbx_description
1 polymer ?
#
loop_
_entity_poly.entity_id
_entity_poly.type
_entity_poly.pdbx_seq_one_letter_code
_entity_poly.pdbx_strand_id
1 'polypeptide(L)'
;MASAPAAATAVLHSNDSRSLWNYTLSPGWTEKEVEVFRLALMKFGLGKWTDIVKAKCLPGKSVAQLNNQMQRMLGQQSTSEFTGLHIDPSRVFADNEKKHGRRKNGCLINMDGNMTQAQIKAKRAANEAKFGLDPVEIRNIVIPVLRHEDTSNVVNSSLQHKASMRRARYERLRQLERQLASLTGALERVRAGESAEVPEESTGADENAQPLQDARKSARPAAKKKPKSRAKKAKPRAKATPKTQEERDLELARMLQAEEEGFGAYDDPYGDNGLDPDFEVPRSKRRKTTKRRSRQTS
;
A
#
# COMPACT_ATOMS: atom_id res chain seq x y z
N MET A 1 -31.44 38.36 -36.60
CA MET A 1 -30.66 37.11 -36.47
C MET A 1 -30.23 36.97 -35.02
N ALA A 2 -30.94 36.16 -34.23
CA ALA A 2 -30.62 35.93 -32.83
C ALA A 2 -29.89 34.58 -32.69
N SER A 3 -28.64 34.64 -32.23
CA SER A 3 -27.80 33.47 -31.95
C SER A 3 -28.12 32.95 -30.55
N ALA A 4 -28.55 31.70 -30.44
CA ALA A 4 -28.80 31.04 -29.16
C ALA A 4 -27.46 30.64 -28.50
N PRO A 5 -27.26 30.91 -27.19
CA PRO A 5 -26.08 30.42 -26.49
C PRO A 5 -26.20 28.91 -26.21
N ALA A 6 -25.12 28.20 -26.52
CA ALA A 6 -24.97 26.77 -26.29
C ALA A 6 -25.11 26.43 -24.80
N ALA A 7 -26.05 25.55 -24.48
CA ALA A 7 -26.23 25.00 -23.15
C ALA A 7 -24.97 24.20 -22.75
N ALA A 8 -24.23 24.73 -21.78
CA ALA A 8 -23.18 23.97 -21.11
C ALA A 8 -23.85 22.81 -20.35
N THR A 9 -23.53 21.58 -20.74
CA THR A 9 -23.96 20.36 -20.06
C THR A 9 -23.38 20.36 -18.65
N ALA A 10 -24.12 20.92 -17.69
CA ALA A 10 -23.82 20.78 -16.29
C ALA A 10 -23.94 19.28 -15.97
N VAL A 11 -22.80 18.65 -15.70
CA VAL A 11 -22.76 17.32 -15.10
C VAL A 11 -23.34 17.47 -13.69
N LEU A 12 -24.66 17.34 -13.61
CA LEU A 12 -25.41 17.20 -12.37
C LEU A 12 -24.81 15.99 -11.64
N HIS A 13 -24.07 16.26 -10.58
CA HIS A 13 -23.73 15.25 -9.59
C HIS A 13 -25.01 14.93 -8.83
N SER A 14 -25.83 14.07 -9.42
CA SER A 14 -26.98 13.44 -8.79
C SER A 14 -26.46 12.45 -7.76
N ASN A 15 -26.33 12.90 -6.51
CA ASN A 15 -26.35 12.14 -5.25
C ASN A 15 -25.37 12.77 -4.26
N ASP A 16 -25.89 13.48 -3.29
CA ASP A 16 -25.89 12.92 -1.94
C ASP A 16 -26.83 13.78 -1.11
N SER A 17 -27.94 13.17 -0.67
CA SER A 17 -28.58 13.60 0.57
C SER A 17 -27.44 13.77 1.58
N ARG A 18 -27.28 14.98 2.12
CA ARG A 18 -26.22 15.34 3.07
C ARG A 18 -26.30 14.33 4.22
N SER A 19 -25.54 13.25 4.12
CA SER A 19 -25.58 12.18 5.10
C SER A 19 -25.09 12.77 6.42
N LEU A 20 -25.42 12.13 7.54
CA LEU A 20 -24.95 12.53 8.87
C LEU A 20 -23.42 12.74 8.93
N TRP A 21 -22.72 12.20 7.92
CA TRP A 21 -21.30 12.26 7.66
C TRP A 21 -20.97 13.43 6.74
N ASN A 22 -20.33 14.47 7.27
CA ASN A 22 -19.94 15.65 6.47
C ASN A 22 -18.84 15.38 5.42
N TYR A 23 -18.38 14.13 5.24
CA TYR A 23 -17.29 13.77 4.33
C TYR A 23 -17.71 12.78 3.24
N THR A 24 -17.10 12.91 2.06
CA THR A 24 -17.31 11.99 0.94
C THR A 24 -16.65 10.64 1.21
N LEU A 25 -17.35 9.53 0.97
CA LEU A 25 -16.78 8.18 1.08
C LEU A 25 -15.72 7.90 -0.01
N SER A 26 -14.67 7.15 0.33
CA SER A 26 -13.76 6.61 -0.67
C SER A 26 -14.47 5.51 -1.48
N PRO A 27 -14.14 5.33 -2.76
CA PRO A 27 -14.68 4.23 -3.56
C PRO A 27 -14.48 2.87 -2.88
N GLY A 28 -15.53 2.04 -2.87
CA GLY A 28 -15.51 0.73 -2.23
C GLY A 28 -15.53 0.79 -0.70
N TRP A 29 -16.14 1.82 -0.11
CA TRP A 29 -16.47 1.86 1.32
C TRP A 29 -17.98 1.88 1.51
N THR A 30 -18.47 1.13 2.49
CA THR A 30 -19.85 1.23 2.98
C THR A 30 -19.92 2.17 4.18
N GLU A 31 -21.09 2.74 4.45
CA GLU A 31 -21.29 3.62 5.62
C GLU A 31 -21.00 2.88 6.94
N LYS A 32 -21.37 1.60 7.03
CA LYS A 32 -21.10 0.76 8.20
C LYS A 32 -19.60 0.52 8.40
N GLU A 33 -18.86 0.25 7.32
CA GLU A 33 -17.39 0.12 7.38
C GLU A 33 -16.74 1.41 7.88
N VAL A 34 -17.24 2.55 7.42
CA VAL A 34 -16.74 3.87 7.81
C VAL A 34 -17.01 4.14 9.29
N GLU A 35 -18.17 3.76 9.80
CA GLU A 35 -18.49 3.95 11.22
C GLU A 35 -17.62 3.06 12.12
N VAL A 36 -17.44 1.80 11.74
CA VAL A 36 -16.51 0.90 12.41
C VAL A 36 -15.08 1.44 12.35
N PHE A 37 -14.69 2.05 11.23
CA PHE A 37 -13.39 2.69 11.10
C PHE A 37 -13.24 3.92 11.98
N ARG A 38 -14.27 4.76 12.09
CA ARG A 38 -14.32 5.91 13.01
C ARG A 38 -14.07 5.46 14.45
N LEU A 39 -14.82 4.47 14.91
CA LEU A 39 -14.67 3.92 16.27
C LEU A 39 -13.28 3.28 16.48
N ALA A 40 -12.75 2.59 15.47
CA ALA A 40 -11.40 2.03 15.53
C ALA A 40 -10.31 3.11 15.66
N LEU A 41 -10.44 4.23 14.93
CA LEU A 41 -9.51 5.36 15.04
C LEU A 41 -9.57 6.01 16.42
N MET A 42 -10.76 6.17 16.98
CA MET A 42 -10.94 6.71 18.34
C MET A 42 -10.34 5.76 19.40
N LYS A 43 -10.51 4.45 19.24
CA LYS A 43 -10.04 3.43 20.20
C LYS A 43 -8.53 3.19 20.16
N PHE A 44 -7.95 3.01 18.97
CA PHE A 44 -6.54 2.66 18.80
C PHE A 44 -5.63 3.85 18.53
N GLY A 45 -6.22 4.98 18.13
CA GLY A 45 -5.49 6.19 17.74
C GLY A 45 -5.25 6.27 16.23
N LEU A 46 -5.14 7.49 15.72
CA LEU A 46 -4.98 7.75 14.28
C LEU A 46 -3.59 7.30 13.80
N GLY A 47 -3.52 6.63 12.66
CA GLY A 47 -2.24 6.17 12.10
C GLY A 47 -1.69 4.89 12.73
N LYS A 48 -2.33 4.31 13.75
CA LYS A 48 -1.98 3.02 14.37
C LYS A 48 -2.53 1.85 13.56
N TRP A 49 -2.11 1.76 12.29
CA TRP A 49 -2.65 0.81 11.33
C TRP A 49 -2.44 -0.64 11.72
N THR A 50 -1.30 -0.96 12.33
CA THR A 50 -0.99 -2.32 12.78
C THR A 50 -2.02 -2.83 13.78
N ASP A 51 -2.46 -1.98 14.69
CA ASP A 51 -3.37 -2.38 15.77
C ASP A 51 -4.80 -2.52 15.25
N ILE A 52 -5.22 -1.60 14.37
CA ILE A 52 -6.49 -1.67 13.66
C ILE A 52 -6.58 -2.94 12.79
N VAL A 53 -5.51 -3.27 12.05
CA VAL A 53 -5.47 -4.48 11.21
C VAL A 53 -5.46 -5.74 12.07
N LYS A 54 -4.71 -5.76 13.18
CA LYS A 54 -4.70 -6.89 14.13
C LYS A 54 -6.08 -7.12 14.77
N ALA A 55 -6.83 -6.06 15.03
CA ALA A 55 -8.19 -6.13 15.57
C ALA A 55 -9.21 -6.73 14.58
N LYS A 56 -8.84 -6.86 13.28
CA LYS A 56 -9.68 -7.45 12.21
C LYS A 56 -11.08 -6.84 12.08
N CYS A 57 -11.28 -5.59 12.51
CA CYS A 57 -12.58 -4.93 12.43
C CYS A 57 -12.96 -4.53 10.99
N LEU A 58 -11.98 -4.43 10.07
CA LEU A 58 -12.17 -4.04 8.67
C LEU A 58 -11.48 -5.05 7.73
N PRO A 59 -12.08 -6.23 7.52
CA PRO A 59 -11.46 -7.27 6.71
C PRO A 59 -11.30 -6.81 5.25
N GLY A 60 -10.13 -7.10 4.67
CA GLY A 60 -9.85 -6.82 3.26
C GLY A 60 -9.49 -5.37 2.92
N LYS A 61 -9.57 -4.43 3.87
CA LYS A 61 -9.07 -3.06 3.65
C LYS A 61 -7.55 -3.00 3.80
N SER A 62 -6.88 -2.48 2.78
CA SER A 62 -5.44 -2.17 2.82
C SER A 62 -5.16 -0.90 3.63
N VAL A 63 -3.95 -0.79 4.18
CA VAL A 63 -3.49 0.42 4.88
C VAL A 63 -3.62 1.68 4.03
N ALA A 64 -3.37 1.59 2.72
CA ALA A 64 -3.57 2.71 1.80
C ALA A 64 -5.04 3.16 1.72
N GLN A 65 -5.98 2.20 1.67
CA GLN A 65 -7.41 2.52 1.69
C GLN A 65 -7.83 3.15 3.02
N LEU A 66 -7.33 2.62 4.16
CA LEU A 66 -7.59 3.19 5.49
C LEU A 66 -7.09 4.64 5.57
N ASN A 67 -5.87 4.91 5.11
CA ASN A 67 -5.30 6.25 5.13
C ASN A 67 -6.08 7.23 4.23
N ASN A 68 -6.45 6.81 3.02
CA ASN A 68 -7.26 7.66 2.12
C ASN A 68 -8.63 7.99 2.71
N GLN A 69 -9.27 7.02 3.37
CA GLN A 69 -10.53 7.26 4.05
C GLN A 69 -10.37 8.19 5.24
N MET A 70 -9.30 8.01 6.03
CA MET A 70 -8.98 8.87 7.18
C MET A 70 -8.73 10.33 6.76
N GLN A 71 -8.01 10.57 5.66
CA GLN A 71 -7.81 11.92 5.09
C GLN A 71 -9.13 12.60 4.73
N ARG A 72 -10.07 11.86 4.13
CA ARG A 72 -11.41 12.36 3.81
C ARG A 72 -12.21 12.65 5.07
N MET A 73 -12.16 11.75 6.06
CA MET A 73 -12.83 11.92 7.35
C MET A 73 -12.30 13.11 8.15
N LEU A 74 -11.02 13.46 8.02
CA LEU A 74 -10.46 14.67 8.64
C LEU A 74 -10.68 15.93 7.79
N GLY A 75 -10.94 15.78 6.49
CA GLY A 75 -11.03 16.88 5.54
C GLY A 75 -9.68 17.50 5.19
N GLN A 76 -8.56 16.77 5.39
CA GLN A 76 -7.21 17.23 5.07
C GLN A 76 -6.29 16.09 4.61
N GLN A 77 -5.35 16.39 3.70
CA GLN A 77 -4.42 15.39 3.16
C GLN A 77 -3.28 15.04 4.11
N SER A 78 -2.70 16.04 4.78
CA SER A 78 -1.61 15.84 5.73
C SER A 78 -2.17 15.34 7.05
N THR A 79 -1.64 14.24 7.59
CA THR A 79 -2.18 13.58 8.81
C THR A 79 -1.13 13.38 9.90
N SER A 80 0.11 13.83 9.67
CA SER A 80 1.25 13.66 10.58
C SER A 80 1.02 14.30 11.96
N GLU A 81 0.33 15.44 12.00
CA GLU A 81 -0.04 16.16 13.22
C GLU A 81 -1.10 15.44 14.07
N PHE A 82 -1.81 14.47 13.50
CA PHE A 82 -2.83 13.67 14.18
C PHE A 82 -2.37 12.25 14.52
N THR A 83 -1.18 11.86 14.07
CA THR A 83 -0.69 10.49 14.23
C THR A 83 -0.47 10.16 15.72
N GLY A 84 -1.09 9.08 16.17
CA GLY A 84 -1.05 8.57 17.55
C GLY A 84 -2.13 9.14 18.48
N LEU A 85 -2.91 10.13 18.04
CA LEU A 85 -3.94 10.74 18.88
C LEU A 85 -5.24 9.95 18.86
N HIS A 86 -5.93 9.90 19.99
CA HIS A 86 -7.27 9.34 20.13
C HIS A 86 -8.30 10.46 20.01
N ILE A 87 -8.78 10.69 18.78
CA ILE A 87 -9.68 11.80 18.48
C ILE A 87 -10.85 11.32 17.61
N ASP A 88 -11.99 12.02 17.68
CA ASP A 88 -13.08 11.85 16.73
C ASP A 88 -12.77 12.62 15.43
N PRO A 89 -12.54 11.92 14.29
CA PRO A 89 -12.22 12.57 13.01
C PRO A 89 -13.31 13.55 12.54
N SER A 90 -14.56 13.33 12.91
CA SER A 90 -15.69 14.15 12.44
C SER A 90 -15.68 15.55 13.05
N ARG A 91 -15.16 15.69 14.28
CA ARG A 91 -14.96 16.99 14.93
C ARG A 91 -13.89 17.80 14.20
N VAL A 92 -12.79 17.13 13.81
CA VAL A 92 -11.72 17.76 13.03
C VAL A 92 -12.22 18.16 11.65
N PHE A 93 -13.05 17.33 11.00
CA PHE A 93 -13.69 17.69 9.74
C PHE A 93 -14.46 18.99 9.83
N ALA A 94 -15.36 19.11 10.81
CA ALA A 94 -16.22 20.28 10.97
C ALA A 94 -15.41 21.58 11.16
N ASP A 95 -14.27 21.48 11.86
CA ASP A 95 -13.35 22.60 12.01
C ASP A 95 -12.55 22.88 10.73
N ASN A 96 -12.13 21.83 10.02
CA ASN A 96 -11.40 21.96 8.77
C ASN A 96 -12.28 22.45 7.62
N GLU A 97 -13.58 22.18 7.64
CA GLU A 97 -14.55 22.68 6.66
C GLU A 97 -14.64 24.22 6.71
N LYS A 98 -14.59 24.79 7.91
CA LYS A 98 -14.61 26.24 8.14
C LYS A 98 -13.31 26.94 7.74
N LYS A 99 -12.19 26.20 7.63
CA LYS A 99 -10.89 26.78 7.24
C LYS A 99 -10.89 27.14 5.75
N HIS A 100 -10.50 28.38 5.46
CA HIS A 100 -10.18 28.81 4.11
C HIS A 100 -8.77 28.32 3.73
N GLY A 101 -8.66 27.69 2.57
CA GLY A 101 -7.38 27.22 2.05
C GLY A 101 -7.56 26.44 0.75
N ARG A 102 -6.45 26.09 0.10
CA ARG A 102 -6.49 25.31 -1.13
C ARG A 102 -6.96 23.89 -0.82
N ARG A 103 -7.90 23.38 -1.61
CA ARG A 103 -8.44 22.03 -1.49
C ARG A 103 -8.13 21.21 -2.74
N LYS A 104 -7.79 19.94 -2.56
CA LYS A 104 -7.67 18.96 -3.64
C LYS A 104 -8.54 17.76 -3.27
N ASN A 105 -9.51 17.46 -4.13
CA ASN A 105 -10.52 16.41 -3.90
C ASN A 105 -11.28 16.61 -2.57
N GLY A 106 -11.68 17.85 -2.26
CA GLY A 106 -12.39 18.22 -1.02
C GLY A 106 -11.51 18.34 0.23
N CYS A 107 -10.29 17.81 0.22
CA CYS A 107 -9.37 17.84 1.37
C CYS A 107 -8.44 19.07 1.33
N LEU A 108 -8.24 19.70 2.48
CA LEU A 108 -7.26 20.78 2.67
C LEU A 108 -5.85 20.27 2.37
N ILE A 109 -5.09 21.01 1.56
CA ILE A 109 -3.69 20.71 1.26
C ILE A 109 -2.78 21.68 2.00
N ASN A 110 -1.67 21.16 2.55
CA ASN A 110 -0.63 22.02 3.10
C ASN A 110 0.04 22.77 1.94
N MET A 111 0.02 24.10 2.01
CA MET A 111 0.69 24.96 1.04
C MET A 111 2.12 25.30 1.46
N ASP A 112 2.39 25.21 2.76
CA ASP A 112 3.70 25.45 3.31
C ASP A 112 4.57 24.21 3.07
N GLY A 113 5.88 24.40 3.01
CA GLY A 113 6.84 23.31 2.80
C GLY A 113 6.73 22.20 3.86
N ASN A 114 7.59 21.19 3.73
CA ASN A 114 7.62 20.09 4.69
C ASN A 114 7.82 20.63 6.11
N MET A 115 6.88 20.31 7.01
CA MET A 115 6.94 20.75 8.39
C MET A 115 8.10 20.06 9.11
N THR A 116 8.77 20.78 10.00
CA THR A 116 9.82 20.18 10.85
C THR A 116 9.19 19.30 11.93
N GLN A 117 9.96 18.36 12.48
CA GLN A 117 9.48 17.48 13.57
C GLN A 117 9.00 18.27 14.80
N ALA A 118 9.67 19.38 15.13
CA ALA A 118 9.28 20.27 16.22
C ALA A 118 7.90 20.91 15.98
N GLN A 119 7.63 21.37 14.75
CA GLN A 119 6.33 21.93 14.39
C GLN A 119 5.22 20.86 14.43
N ILE A 120 5.51 19.65 13.95
CA ILE A 120 4.57 18.53 14.02
C ILE A 120 4.24 18.20 15.48
N LYS A 121 5.24 18.17 16.37
CA LYS A 121 5.04 17.92 17.81
C LYS A 121 4.20 19.03 18.47
N ALA A 122 4.48 20.29 18.17
CA ALA A 122 3.72 21.42 18.70
C ALA A 122 2.25 21.38 18.25
N LYS A 123 2.02 21.14 16.96
CA LYS A 123 0.65 20.97 16.42
C LYS A 123 -0.06 19.76 16.99
N ARG A 124 0.64 18.65 17.19
CA ARG A 124 0.08 17.45 17.82
C ARG A 124 -0.43 17.76 19.22
N ALA A 125 0.37 18.44 20.05
CA ALA A 125 -0.04 18.84 21.40
C ALA A 125 -1.25 19.79 21.38
N ALA A 126 -1.28 20.76 20.45
CA ALA A 126 -2.43 21.66 20.29
C ALA A 126 -3.71 20.92 19.85
N ASN A 127 -3.58 19.95 18.95
CA ASN A 127 -4.69 19.12 18.49
C ASN A 127 -5.18 18.15 19.57
N GLU A 128 -4.27 17.60 20.37
CA GLU A 128 -4.60 16.75 21.51
C GLU A 128 -5.39 17.53 22.56
N ALA A 129 -4.95 18.75 22.91
CA ALA A 129 -5.69 19.61 23.83
C ALA A 129 -7.09 19.99 23.31
N LYS A 130 -7.24 20.13 21.98
CA LYS A 130 -8.50 20.58 21.36
C LYS A 130 -9.49 19.47 21.08
N PHE A 131 -9.01 18.30 20.65
CA PHE A 131 -9.85 17.22 20.12
C PHE A 131 -9.65 15.88 20.85
N GLY A 132 -8.69 15.81 21.77
CA GLY A 132 -8.39 14.61 22.55
C GLY A 132 -9.63 14.07 23.26
N LEU A 133 -9.84 12.77 23.14
CA LEU A 133 -10.87 12.06 23.88
C LEU A 133 -10.36 11.71 25.28
N ASP A 134 -11.29 11.63 26.23
CA ASP A 134 -10.95 11.25 27.59
C ASP A 134 -10.56 9.75 27.65
N PRO A 135 -9.56 9.34 28.46
CA PRO A 135 -9.16 7.95 28.59
C PRO A 135 -10.27 7.00 29.05
N VAL A 136 -11.30 7.48 29.77
CA VAL A 136 -12.47 6.68 30.13
C VAL A 136 -13.35 6.44 28.90
N GLU A 137 -13.59 7.48 28.10
CA GLU A 137 -14.34 7.35 26.85
C GLU A 137 -13.69 6.35 25.90
N ILE A 138 -12.36 6.45 25.71
CA ILE A 138 -11.59 5.56 24.83
C ILE A 138 -11.76 4.09 25.22
N ARG A 139 -11.73 3.78 26.51
CA ARG A 139 -11.89 2.40 27.01
C ARG A 139 -13.29 1.84 26.77
N ASN A 140 -14.30 2.70 26.88
CA ASN A 140 -15.70 2.32 26.72
C ASN A 140 -16.13 2.16 25.25
N ILE A 141 -15.29 2.57 24.29
CA ILE A 141 -15.59 2.37 22.86
C ILE A 141 -15.60 0.87 22.53
N VAL A 142 -16.78 0.38 22.16
CA VAL A 142 -16.97 -0.96 21.61
C VAL A 142 -17.03 -0.86 20.10
N ILE A 143 -16.18 -1.61 19.41
CA ILE A 143 -16.14 -1.65 17.95
C ILE A 143 -17.07 -2.79 17.48
N PRO A 144 -18.15 -2.50 16.73
CA PRO A 144 -19.02 -3.52 16.20
C PRO A 144 -18.29 -4.45 15.21
N VAL A 145 -18.65 -5.73 15.21
CA VAL A 145 -18.15 -6.70 14.23
C VAL A 145 -18.99 -6.60 12.96
N LEU A 146 -18.35 -6.35 11.82
CA LEU A 146 -19.02 -6.30 10.53
C LEU A 146 -19.38 -7.70 10.03
N ARG A 147 -20.60 -7.85 9.50
CA ARG A 147 -21.02 -9.06 8.78
C ARG A 147 -20.64 -8.93 7.30
N HIS A 148 -20.62 -10.05 6.58
CA HIS A 148 -20.31 -10.07 5.15
C HIS A 148 -21.25 -9.17 4.32
N GLU A 149 -22.52 -9.07 4.71
CA GLU A 149 -23.53 -8.21 4.10
C GLU A 149 -23.19 -6.70 4.21
N ASP A 150 -22.44 -6.31 5.24
CA ASP A 150 -22.09 -4.93 5.53
C ASP A 150 -20.79 -4.48 4.86
N THR A 151 -20.01 -5.44 4.34
CA THR A 151 -18.70 -5.19 3.73
C THR A 151 -18.79 -4.98 2.24
N SER A 152 -17.94 -4.09 1.70
CA SER A 152 -17.93 -3.81 0.27
C SER A 152 -17.50 -5.05 -0.54
N ASN A 153 -18.29 -5.48 -1.52
CA ASN A 153 -17.98 -6.61 -2.42
C ASN A 153 -16.69 -6.46 -3.26
N VAL A 154 -16.07 -5.28 -3.26
CA VAL A 154 -14.81 -4.98 -3.99
C VAL A 154 -13.65 -5.87 -3.55
N VAL A 155 -13.68 -6.34 -2.30
CA VAL A 155 -12.67 -7.29 -1.77
C VAL A 155 -12.74 -8.65 -2.48
N ASN A 156 -13.94 -9.09 -2.87
CA ASN A 156 -14.12 -10.39 -3.52
C ASN A 156 -13.56 -10.40 -4.95
N SER A 157 -13.75 -9.35 -5.75
CA SER A 157 -13.29 -9.35 -7.14
C SER A 157 -11.76 -9.30 -7.27
N SER A 158 -11.08 -8.50 -6.45
CA SER A 158 -9.61 -8.40 -6.48
C SER A 158 -8.94 -9.67 -5.97
N LEU A 159 -9.48 -10.30 -4.92
CA LEU A 159 -8.97 -11.57 -4.41
C LEU A 159 -9.23 -12.71 -5.40
N GLN A 160 -10.41 -12.74 -6.04
CA GLN A 160 -10.72 -13.70 -7.10
C GLN A 160 -9.80 -13.53 -8.31
N HIS A 161 -9.52 -12.29 -8.73
CA HIS A 161 -8.59 -12.01 -9.83
C HIS A 161 -7.15 -12.41 -9.48
N LYS A 162 -6.67 -12.14 -8.27
CA LYS A 162 -5.35 -12.61 -7.80
C LYS A 162 -5.29 -14.14 -7.69
N ALA A 163 -6.40 -14.79 -7.34
CA ALA A 163 -6.48 -16.24 -7.30
C ALA A 163 -6.48 -16.85 -8.72
N SER A 164 -7.20 -16.25 -9.68
CA SER A 164 -7.19 -16.70 -11.08
C SER A 164 -5.81 -16.54 -11.71
N MET A 165 -5.15 -15.40 -11.50
CA MET A 165 -3.77 -15.16 -11.96
C MET A 165 -2.78 -16.16 -11.37
N ARG A 166 -2.95 -16.51 -10.09
CA ARG A 166 -2.13 -17.57 -9.46
C ARG A 166 -2.38 -18.93 -10.10
N ARG A 167 -3.63 -19.31 -10.36
CA ARG A 167 -3.97 -20.57 -11.05
C ARG A 167 -3.37 -20.62 -12.46
N ALA A 168 -3.53 -19.55 -13.25
CA ALA A 168 -2.95 -19.46 -14.59
C ALA A 168 -1.42 -19.59 -14.57
N ARG A 169 -0.74 -19.01 -13.56
CA ARG A 169 0.71 -19.15 -13.39
C ARG A 169 1.12 -20.60 -13.07
N TYR A 170 0.37 -21.29 -12.21
CA TYR A 170 0.62 -22.70 -11.89
C TYR A 170 0.39 -23.62 -13.09
N GLU A 171 -0.65 -23.38 -13.88
CA GLU A 171 -0.89 -24.12 -15.12
C GLU A 171 0.24 -23.92 -16.13
N ARG A 172 0.74 -22.68 -16.26
CA ARG A 172 1.89 -22.41 -17.12
C ARG A 172 3.16 -23.12 -16.65
N LEU A 173 3.41 -23.17 -15.34
CA LEU A 173 4.54 -23.94 -14.78
C LEU A 173 4.40 -25.43 -15.09
N ARG A 174 3.22 -26.03 -14.89
CA ARG A 174 2.95 -27.43 -15.28
C ARG A 174 3.14 -27.69 -16.77
N GLN A 175 2.81 -26.72 -17.63
CA GLN A 175 3.03 -26.86 -19.06
C GLN A 175 4.52 -26.86 -19.39
N LEU A 176 5.31 -25.99 -18.75
CA LEU A 176 6.77 -25.96 -18.91
C LEU A 176 7.43 -27.24 -18.36
N GLU A 177 6.97 -27.77 -17.22
CA GLU A 177 7.45 -29.05 -16.69
C GLU A 177 7.22 -30.20 -17.67
N ARG A 178 6.03 -30.27 -18.29
CA ARG A 178 5.73 -31.27 -19.33
C ARG A 178 6.61 -31.11 -20.57
N GLN A 179 6.86 -29.87 -21.00
CA GLN A 179 7.74 -29.59 -22.14
C GLN A 179 9.19 -30.00 -21.85
N LEU A 180 9.69 -29.70 -20.64
CA LEU A 180 11.03 -30.14 -20.21
C LEU A 180 11.12 -31.66 -20.11
N ALA A 181 10.11 -32.35 -19.59
CA ALA A 181 10.06 -33.81 -19.54
C ALA A 181 10.07 -34.44 -20.95
N SER A 182 9.34 -33.84 -21.89
CA SER A 182 9.34 -34.28 -23.29
C SER A 182 10.70 -34.07 -23.96
N LEU A 183 11.34 -32.91 -23.74
CA LEU A 183 12.64 -32.59 -24.33
C LEU A 183 13.77 -33.44 -23.74
N THR A 184 13.73 -33.70 -22.43
CA THR A 184 14.68 -34.60 -21.76
C THR A 184 14.54 -36.03 -22.28
N GLY A 185 13.32 -36.55 -22.39
CA GLY A 185 13.09 -37.87 -22.99
C GLY A 185 13.49 -37.94 -24.47
N ALA A 186 13.29 -36.88 -25.24
CA ALA A 186 13.77 -36.81 -26.62
C ALA A 186 15.31 -36.82 -26.71
N LEU A 187 15.99 -36.07 -25.83
CA LEU A 187 17.45 -36.06 -25.73
C LEU A 187 18.01 -37.44 -25.35
N GLU A 188 17.37 -38.15 -24.42
CA GLU A 188 17.77 -39.51 -24.04
C GLU A 188 17.65 -40.49 -25.21
N ARG A 189 16.59 -40.41 -26.02
CA ARG A 189 16.42 -41.23 -27.23
C ARG A 189 17.47 -40.94 -28.30
N VAL A 190 17.77 -39.66 -28.56
CA VAL A 190 18.87 -39.27 -29.46
C VAL A 190 20.21 -39.82 -28.95
N ARG A 191 20.45 -39.72 -27.64
CA ARG A 191 21.68 -40.22 -27.01
C ARG A 191 21.80 -41.74 -27.04
N ALA A 192 20.67 -42.46 -27.04
CA ALA A 192 20.60 -43.91 -27.21
C ALA A 192 20.76 -44.36 -28.68
N GLY A 193 20.86 -43.43 -29.63
CA GLY A 193 21.03 -43.73 -31.05
C GLY A 193 19.73 -44.04 -31.79
N GLU A 194 18.58 -43.80 -31.17
CA GLU A 194 17.27 -43.90 -31.82
C GLU A 194 16.97 -42.62 -32.61
N SER A 195 16.46 -42.77 -33.84
CA SER A 195 16.00 -41.63 -34.64
C SER A 195 14.89 -40.88 -33.89
N ALA A 196 15.12 -39.61 -33.57
CA ALA A 196 14.15 -38.77 -32.89
C ALA A 196 13.02 -38.38 -33.83
N GLU A 197 11.92 -39.11 -33.79
CA GLU A 197 10.64 -38.56 -34.20
C GLU A 197 10.18 -37.57 -33.12
N VAL A 198 10.16 -36.30 -33.50
CA VAL A 198 9.53 -35.24 -32.71
C VAL A 198 8.04 -35.56 -32.65
N PRO A 199 7.40 -35.66 -31.47
CA PRO A 199 5.95 -35.83 -31.42
C PRO A 199 5.32 -34.58 -32.03
N GLU A 200 4.62 -34.74 -33.16
CA GLU A 200 3.76 -33.67 -33.68
C GLU A 200 2.74 -33.31 -32.60
N GLU A 201 2.79 -32.05 -32.17
CA GLU A 201 1.80 -31.46 -31.29
C GLU A 201 0.49 -31.35 -32.08
N SER A 202 -0.48 -32.23 -31.78
CA SER A 202 -1.83 -32.06 -32.30
C SER A 202 -2.39 -30.76 -31.73
N THR A 203 -2.52 -29.76 -32.59
CA THR A 203 -3.27 -28.53 -32.33
C THR A 203 -4.77 -28.88 -32.25
N GLY A 204 -5.18 -29.40 -31.10
CA GLY A 204 -6.58 -29.47 -30.72
C GLY A 204 -7.12 -28.06 -30.54
N ALA A 205 -7.92 -27.63 -31.51
CA ALA A 205 -8.71 -26.42 -31.46
C ALA A 205 -9.54 -26.36 -30.17
N ASP A 206 -9.45 -25.25 -29.45
CA ASP A 206 -10.55 -24.79 -28.60
C ASP A 206 -11.10 -23.52 -29.24
N GLU A 207 -12.21 -23.71 -29.95
CA GLU A 207 -13.04 -22.69 -30.54
C GLU A 207 -13.79 -21.93 -29.42
N ASN A 208 -13.18 -20.93 -28.79
CA ASN A 208 -13.95 -19.81 -28.26
C ASN A 208 -13.09 -18.56 -27.98
N ALA A 209 -12.57 -17.95 -29.04
CA ALA A 209 -12.10 -16.56 -28.98
C ALA A 209 -12.82 -15.79 -30.08
N GLN A 210 -13.82 -14.99 -29.68
CA GLN A 210 -14.53 -14.09 -30.57
C GLN A 210 -13.57 -13.11 -31.25
N PRO A 211 -13.76 -12.80 -32.54
CA PRO A 211 -12.91 -11.89 -33.27
C PRO A 211 -13.33 -10.43 -33.03
N LEU A 212 -12.42 -9.60 -32.53
CA LEU A 212 -12.49 -8.16 -32.76
C LEU A 212 -11.74 -7.85 -34.07
N GLN A 213 -12.50 -7.83 -35.16
CA GLN A 213 -12.13 -7.03 -36.33
C GLN A 213 -12.44 -5.57 -36.00
N ASP A 214 -11.50 -4.65 -36.24
CA ASP A 214 -11.70 -3.67 -37.31
C ASP A 214 -10.54 -2.69 -37.53
N ALA A 215 -10.38 -2.40 -38.82
CA ALA A 215 -9.81 -1.21 -39.44
C ALA A 215 -8.28 -1.00 -39.47
N ARG A 216 -7.69 -1.59 -40.51
CA ARG A 216 -6.57 -0.98 -41.25
C ARG A 216 -7.03 0.29 -41.99
N LYS A 217 -6.16 1.31 -41.97
CA LYS A 217 -5.75 2.19 -43.08
C LYS A 217 -6.83 2.91 -43.91
N SER A 218 -6.80 4.25 -43.85
CA SER A 218 -6.91 5.10 -45.05
C SER A 218 -6.04 6.35 -44.81
N ALA A 219 -5.01 6.54 -45.64
CA ALA A 219 -5.01 7.42 -46.81
C ALA A 219 -4.47 8.82 -46.47
N ARG A 220 -3.25 9.05 -46.95
CA ARG A 220 -2.54 10.33 -47.01
C ARG A 220 -3.15 11.17 -48.15
N PRO A 221 -3.24 12.50 -48.00
CA PRO A 221 -2.79 13.35 -49.10
C PRO A 221 -1.89 14.50 -48.63
N ALA A 222 -1.17 15.06 -49.61
CA ALA A 222 -0.10 16.03 -49.43
C ALA A 222 -0.56 17.50 -49.44
N ALA A 223 0.23 18.31 -48.72
CA ALA A 223 0.60 19.72 -48.97
C ALA A 223 -0.42 20.86 -48.75
N LYS A 224 -0.07 21.78 -47.82
CA LYS A 224 0.13 23.23 -48.07
C LYS A 224 0.79 23.94 -46.86
N LYS A 225 1.42 25.09 -47.14
CA LYS A 225 2.55 25.76 -46.47
C LYS A 225 2.18 26.79 -45.36
N LYS A 226 3.07 26.87 -44.33
CA LYS A 226 3.65 28.06 -43.59
C LYS A 226 2.81 28.83 -42.53
N PRO A 227 3.41 29.66 -41.63
CA PRO A 227 4.75 29.64 -40.99
C PRO A 227 4.80 30.00 -39.46
N LYS A 228 5.95 29.66 -38.81
CA LYS A 228 6.65 30.32 -37.67
C LYS A 228 5.90 30.65 -36.34
N SER A 229 6.36 30.08 -35.22
CA SER A 229 6.79 30.89 -34.05
C SER A 229 7.79 30.19 -33.11
N ARG A 230 8.83 30.96 -32.77
CA ARG A 230 9.93 30.85 -31.78
C ARG A 230 10.03 29.62 -30.86
N ALA A 231 11.03 28.79 -31.10
CA ALA A 231 11.62 27.90 -30.09
C ALA A 231 12.54 28.69 -29.14
N LYS A 232 12.27 28.63 -27.83
CA LYS A 232 13.20 29.06 -26.78
C LYS A 232 14.25 27.98 -26.59
N LYS A 233 15.54 28.34 -26.67
CA LYS A 233 16.69 27.49 -26.37
C LYS A 233 16.62 26.99 -24.92
N ALA A 234 16.38 25.70 -24.73
CA ALA A 234 16.63 25.02 -23.46
C ALA A 234 18.05 24.42 -23.49
N LYS A 235 18.85 24.73 -22.45
CA LYS A 235 20.21 24.21 -22.26
C LYS A 235 20.18 22.67 -22.10
N PRO A 236 21.16 21.93 -22.64
CA PRO A 236 21.24 20.49 -22.45
C PRO A 236 21.56 20.15 -21.00
N ARG A 237 20.67 19.41 -20.32
CA ARG A 237 20.97 18.73 -19.05
C ARG A 237 21.90 17.56 -19.34
N ALA A 238 23.06 17.54 -18.69
CA ALA A 238 23.98 16.42 -18.72
C ALA A 238 23.24 15.13 -18.29
N LYS A 239 23.26 14.12 -19.14
CA LYS A 239 22.72 12.80 -18.82
C LYS A 239 23.70 12.12 -17.88
N ALA A 240 23.27 11.81 -16.66
CA ALA A 240 24.02 10.96 -15.75
C ALA A 240 24.21 9.58 -16.42
N THR A 241 25.45 9.14 -16.53
CA THR A 241 25.78 7.80 -17.00
C THR A 241 25.22 6.76 -16.02
N PRO A 242 24.59 5.68 -16.51
CA PRO A 242 24.09 4.63 -15.64
C PRO A 242 25.26 3.95 -14.92
N LYS A 243 25.19 3.89 -13.59
CA LYS A 243 26.18 3.19 -12.75
C LYS A 243 26.38 1.76 -13.24
N THR A 244 27.64 1.34 -13.37
CA THR A 244 28.00 -0.03 -13.75
C THR A 244 27.58 -1.01 -12.65
N GLN A 245 27.50 -2.30 -12.98
CA GLN A 245 27.17 -3.35 -12.01
C GLN A 245 28.15 -3.32 -10.82
N GLU A 246 29.45 -3.17 -11.12
CA GLU A 246 30.53 -3.11 -10.13
C GLU A 246 30.36 -1.94 -9.14
N GLU A 247 29.93 -0.77 -9.61
CA GLU A 247 29.68 0.39 -8.72
C GLU A 247 28.53 0.14 -7.73
N ARG A 248 27.54 -0.65 -8.14
CA ARG A 248 26.41 -1.02 -7.27
C ARG A 248 26.84 -2.05 -6.23
N ASP A 249 27.68 -3.00 -6.64
CA ASP A 249 28.20 -4.03 -5.74
C ASP A 249 29.13 -3.41 -4.68
N LEU A 250 29.92 -2.40 -5.07
CA LEU A 250 30.80 -1.67 -4.15
C LEU A 250 30.01 -0.77 -3.17
N GLU A 251 28.89 -0.21 -3.62
CA GLU A 251 27.96 0.55 -2.76
C GLU A 251 27.26 -0.37 -1.75
N LEU A 252 26.89 -1.59 -2.16
CA LEU A 252 26.31 -2.61 -1.29
C LEU A 252 27.31 -3.09 -0.23
N ALA A 253 28.57 -3.35 -0.63
CA ALA A 253 29.63 -3.74 0.28
C ALA A 253 29.88 -2.66 1.35
N ARG A 254 29.86 -1.38 0.95
CA ARG A 254 30.04 -0.26 1.89
C ARG A 254 28.88 -0.11 2.86
N MET A 255 27.65 -0.43 2.44
CA MET A 255 26.49 -0.47 3.34
C MET A 255 26.58 -1.59 4.36
N LEU A 256 26.96 -2.79 3.94
CA LEU A 256 27.14 -3.94 4.84
C LEU A 256 28.23 -3.69 5.88
N GLN A 257 29.33 -3.07 5.47
CA GLN A 257 30.43 -2.71 6.38
C GLN A 257 30.01 -1.64 7.41
N ALA A 258 29.21 -0.66 7.00
CA ALA A 258 28.65 0.34 7.91
C ALA A 258 27.60 -0.25 8.88
N GLU A 259 26.88 -1.31 8.47
CA GLU A 259 25.95 -2.04 9.32
C GLU A 259 26.69 -2.89 10.38
N GLU A 260 27.79 -3.53 10.00
CA GLU A 260 28.66 -4.24 10.94
C GLU A 260 29.32 -3.29 11.96
N GLU A 261 29.77 -2.12 11.54
CA GLU A 261 30.38 -1.12 12.42
C GLU A 261 29.33 -0.39 13.31
N GLY A 262 28.07 -0.35 12.87
CA GLY A 262 26.98 0.34 13.58
C GLY A 262 26.30 -0.45 14.70
N PHE A 263 26.59 -1.75 14.84
CA PHE A 263 25.92 -2.64 15.81
C PHE A 263 26.58 -2.68 17.21
N GLY A 264 27.59 -1.83 17.46
CA GLY A 264 28.40 -1.84 18.69
C GLY A 264 27.99 -0.86 19.80
N ALA A 265 26.95 -0.05 19.65
CA ALA A 265 26.54 0.92 20.68
C ALA A 265 25.02 1.10 20.71
N TYR A 266 24.31 0.09 21.21
CA TYR A 266 22.97 0.33 21.75
C TYR A 266 23.12 0.74 23.21
N ASP A 267 23.23 2.05 23.44
CA ASP A 267 22.95 2.62 24.75
C ASP A 267 21.50 2.24 25.08
N ASP A 268 21.32 1.41 26.10
CA ASP A 268 20.03 1.01 26.65
C ASP A 268 19.56 2.12 27.62
N PRO A 269 18.61 2.99 27.24
CA PRO A 269 18.14 4.07 28.12
C PRO A 269 17.19 3.57 29.22
N TYR A 270 17.03 2.25 29.41
CA TYR A 270 16.18 1.66 30.45
C TYR A 270 16.94 0.77 31.45
N GLY A 271 18.26 0.91 31.54
CA GLY A 271 19.10 0.30 32.58
C GLY A 271 18.98 0.96 33.96
N ASP A 272 17.76 1.21 34.45
CA ASP A 272 17.50 1.50 35.87
C ASP A 272 16.03 1.19 36.20
N ASN A 273 15.72 -0.11 36.24
CA ASN A 273 14.55 -0.58 36.96
C ASN A 273 15.04 -1.22 38.25
N GLY A 274 14.90 -0.48 39.35
CA GLY A 274 14.98 -1.01 40.70
C GLY A 274 14.14 -2.26 40.83
N LEU A 275 14.83 -3.39 40.98
CA LEU A 275 14.24 -4.68 41.30
C LEU A 275 13.84 -4.67 42.78
N ASP A 276 12.53 -4.76 43.01
CA ASP A 276 11.95 -5.16 44.29
C ASP A 276 12.63 -6.44 44.80
N PRO A 277 13.10 -6.49 46.05
CA PRO A 277 13.87 -7.62 46.58
C PRO A 277 13.07 -8.91 46.84
N ASP A 278 11.73 -8.91 46.63
CA ASP A 278 10.86 -10.01 47.07
C ASP A 278 10.22 -10.84 45.95
N PHE A 279 10.69 -10.72 44.69
CA PHE A 279 10.18 -11.57 43.61
C PHE A 279 10.98 -12.89 43.50
N GLU A 280 10.57 -13.90 44.26
CA GLU A 280 11.10 -15.27 44.14
C GLU A 280 10.71 -15.90 42.78
N VAL A 281 11.69 -16.01 41.88
CA VAL A 281 11.54 -16.77 40.63
C VAL A 281 11.70 -18.28 40.91
N PRO A 282 10.75 -19.13 40.48
CA PRO A 282 10.87 -20.59 40.65
C PRO A 282 12.09 -21.14 39.89
N ARG A 283 13.01 -21.78 40.63
CA ARG A 283 14.22 -22.43 40.08
C ARG A 283 13.85 -23.57 39.13
N SER A 284 13.93 -23.32 37.82
CA SER A 284 13.83 -24.37 36.80
C SER A 284 15.14 -25.18 36.71
N LYS A 285 14.98 -26.49 36.51
CA LYS A 285 15.99 -27.53 36.68
C LYS A 285 17.15 -27.37 35.68
N ARG A 286 18.36 -27.11 36.19
CA ARG A 286 19.64 -27.17 35.45
C ARG A 286 19.81 -28.54 34.78
N ARG A 287 19.78 -28.58 33.44
CA ARG A 287 20.31 -29.68 32.64
C ARG A 287 21.84 -29.65 32.71
N LYS A 288 22.44 -30.75 33.19
CA LYS A 288 23.89 -30.99 33.19
C LYS A 288 24.35 -31.24 31.76
N THR A 289 25.27 -30.40 31.25
CA THR A 289 26.01 -30.68 30.01
C THR A 289 27.39 -31.23 30.36
N THR A 290 27.67 -32.42 29.84
CA THR A 290 28.87 -33.22 30.10
C THR A 290 30.06 -32.66 29.32
N LYS A 291 31.11 -32.25 30.03
CA LYS A 291 32.39 -31.78 29.49
C LYS A 291 33.20 -32.98 28.99
N ARG A 292 33.34 -33.12 27.67
CA ARG A 292 34.17 -34.14 27.01
C ARG A 292 35.64 -33.67 27.03
N ARG A 293 36.48 -34.34 27.83
CA ARG A 293 37.94 -34.20 27.84
C ARG A 293 38.52 -34.74 26.54
N SER A 294 39.27 -33.93 25.80
CA SER A 294 40.24 -34.41 24.82
C SER A 294 41.49 -34.91 25.56
N ARG A 295 41.91 -36.13 25.23
CA ARG A 295 43.18 -36.73 25.65
C ARG A 295 44.21 -36.50 24.55
N GLN A 296 45.40 -36.08 24.97
CA GLN A 296 46.66 -36.17 24.22
C GLN A 296 47.05 -37.63 23.97
N THR A 297 47.61 -37.88 22.79
CA THR A 297 48.61 -38.89 22.39
C THR A 297 48.84 -38.63 20.90
N SER A 298 50.02 -38.53 20.29
CA SER A 298 51.42 -38.70 20.67
C SER A 298 52.24 -37.92 19.65
#